data_AF-A0A378WQ59-F1
#
_entry.id   AF-A0A378WQ59-F1
#
_cell.length_a   1.000
_cell.length_b   1.000
_cell.length_c   1.000
_cell.angle_alpha   90.00
_cell.angle_beta   90.00
_cell.angle_gamma   90.00
#
_symmetry.space_group_name_H-M   'P 1'
#
loop_
_entity.id
_entity.type
_entity.pdbx_description
1 polymer ?
#
loop_
_entity_poly.entity_id
_entity_poly.type
_entity_poly.pdbx_seq_one_letter_code
_entity_poly.pdbx_strand_id
1 'polypeptide(L)'
;MKLLNPRGFGLMCATLAVGTGLVVAGCSTAVHGTATVNQADAAAFRSEMASSSAAATSSKKAAAQSKAVADNCTPFRETTGAAVTKYNDFVDAHDANAPDQDAKRDAAAQTLEDAARTVEGRVTVTGDALPPDLAQKLTEYVNAARGLAGESRKMTYTAPVGMLNDASKRVNDALNAVRTACPAR
;
A
#
# COMPACT_ATOMS: atom_id res chain seq x y z
N MET A 1 -90.05 -14.66 30.38
CA MET A 1 -88.64 -14.69 29.92
C MET A 1 -87.76 -14.93 31.13
N LYS A 2 -87.07 -16.08 31.20
CA LYS A 2 -86.22 -16.46 32.34
C LYS A 2 -84.86 -15.79 32.15
N LEU A 3 -84.53 -14.82 33.01
CA LEU A 3 -83.27 -14.11 32.98
C LEU A 3 -82.12 -15.09 33.27
N LEU A 4 -81.21 -15.24 32.32
CA LEU A 4 -79.97 -16.00 32.49
C LEU A 4 -79.15 -15.34 33.59
N ASN A 5 -78.77 -16.12 34.61
CA ASN A 5 -77.94 -15.64 35.71
C ASN A 5 -76.55 -15.27 35.16
N PRO A 6 -76.17 -13.98 35.12
CA PRO A 6 -74.97 -13.51 34.42
C PRO A 6 -73.69 -14.11 35.01
N ARG A 7 -73.72 -14.48 36.29
CA ARG A 7 -72.60 -15.16 36.97
C ARG A 7 -72.38 -16.59 36.48
N GLY A 8 -73.46 -17.32 36.18
CA GLY A 8 -73.38 -18.70 35.67
C GLY A 8 -72.91 -18.76 34.22
N PHE A 9 -73.38 -17.82 33.39
CA PHE A 9 -72.97 -17.72 31.99
C PHE A 9 -71.48 -17.35 31.85
N GLY A 10 -71.00 -16.39 32.65
CA GLY A 10 -69.58 -16.00 32.65
C GLY A 10 -68.65 -17.14 33.07
N LEU A 11 -69.05 -17.96 34.05
CA LEU A 11 -68.25 -19.10 34.52
C LEU A 11 -68.16 -20.20 33.45
N MET A 12 -69.23 -20.43 32.68
CA MET A 12 -69.26 -21.44 31.63
C MET A 12 -68.41 -21.06 30.41
N CYS A 13 -68.40 -19.77 30.03
CA CYS A 13 -67.53 -19.29 28.96
C CYS A 13 -66.04 -19.37 29.36
N ALA A 14 -65.71 -19.07 30.62
CA ALA A 14 -64.35 -19.16 31.13
C ALA A 14 -63.83 -20.60 31.12
N THR A 15 -64.64 -21.57 31.56
CA THR A 15 -64.24 -22.99 31.55
C THR A 15 -64.08 -23.54 30.13
N LEU A 16 -64.93 -23.14 29.19
CA LEU A 16 -64.80 -23.50 27.77
C LEU A 16 -63.53 -22.94 27.13
N ALA A 17 -63.19 -21.69 27.41
CA ALA A 17 -61.98 -21.06 26.85
C ALA A 17 -60.69 -21.70 27.40
N VAL A 18 -60.63 -21.96 28.71
CA VAL A 18 -59.47 -22.61 29.34
C VAL A 18 -59.36 -24.07 28.88
N GLY A 19 -60.48 -24.79 28.81
CA GLY A 19 -60.51 -26.18 28.35
C GLY A 19 -60.05 -26.33 26.91
N THR A 20 -60.53 -25.49 26.00
CA THR A 20 -60.12 -25.54 24.59
C THR A 20 -58.67 -25.10 24.39
N GLY A 21 -58.20 -24.08 25.13
CA GLY A 21 -56.79 -23.65 25.08
C GLY A 21 -55.79 -24.73 25.53
N LEU A 22 -56.14 -25.50 26.58
CA LEU A 22 -55.31 -26.59 27.08
C LEU A 22 -55.25 -27.78 26.10
N VAL A 23 -56.34 -28.05 25.36
CA VAL A 23 -56.36 -29.13 24.34
C VAL A 23 -55.51 -28.76 23.12
N VAL A 24 -55.52 -27.50 22.68
CA VAL A 24 -54.66 -27.05 21.56
C VAL A 24 -53.18 -27.09 21.94
N ALA A 25 -52.83 -26.74 23.19
CA ALA A 25 -51.47 -26.88 23.70
C ALA A 25 -51.07 -28.36 23.94
N GLY A 26 -52.02 -29.25 24.24
CA GLY A 26 -51.78 -30.68 24.43
C GLY A 26 -51.62 -31.48 23.13
N CYS A 27 -52.13 -30.97 22.01
CA CYS A 27 -51.99 -31.59 20.68
C CYS A 27 -50.81 -31.04 19.87
N SER A 28 -50.08 -30.02 20.37
CA SER A 28 -48.79 -29.66 19.78
C SER A 28 -47.76 -30.69 20.20
N THR A 29 -47.51 -31.67 19.33
CA THR A 29 -46.30 -32.48 19.42
C THR A 29 -45.10 -31.55 19.26
N ALA A 30 -44.44 -31.24 20.38
CA ALA A 30 -43.11 -30.67 20.33
C ALA A 30 -42.22 -31.65 19.57
N VAL A 31 -41.85 -31.31 18.34
CA VAL A 31 -40.84 -32.07 17.60
C VAL A 31 -39.54 -31.86 18.36
N HIS A 32 -39.17 -32.82 19.21
CA HIS A 32 -37.86 -32.87 19.84
C HIS A 32 -36.80 -33.19 18.78
N GLY A 33 -36.44 -32.18 17.99
CA GLY A 33 -35.27 -32.19 17.14
C GLY A 33 -34.10 -31.59 17.91
N THR A 34 -33.06 -32.38 18.19
CA THR A 34 -31.76 -31.80 18.53
C THR A 34 -31.23 -31.12 17.26
N ALA A 35 -31.00 -29.81 17.26
CA ALA A 35 -30.38 -29.12 16.14
C ALA A 35 -28.94 -29.64 15.97
N THR A 36 -28.75 -30.64 15.11
CA THR A 36 -27.42 -31.15 14.77
C THR A 36 -26.91 -30.36 13.58
N VAL A 37 -25.73 -29.75 13.71
CA VAL A 37 -25.10 -29.06 12.58
C VAL A 37 -24.81 -30.09 11.48
N ASN A 38 -25.25 -29.80 10.26
CA ASN A 38 -24.80 -30.57 9.10
C ASN A 38 -23.30 -30.30 8.91
N GLN A 39 -22.49 -31.32 9.19
CA GLN A 39 -21.04 -31.19 9.18
C GLN A 39 -20.50 -30.89 7.78
N ALA A 40 -21.21 -31.29 6.71
CA ALA A 40 -20.86 -30.94 5.34
C ALA A 40 -21.07 -29.45 5.08
N ASP A 41 -22.21 -28.89 5.48
CA ASP A 41 -22.51 -27.46 5.33
C ASP A 41 -21.57 -26.60 6.18
N ALA A 42 -21.26 -27.04 7.40
CA ALA A 42 -20.29 -26.35 8.26
C ALA A 42 -18.86 -26.42 7.71
N ALA A 43 -18.46 -27.51 7.05
CA ALA A 43 -17.17 -27.60 6.37
C ALA A 43 -17.13 -26.69 5.14
N ALA A 44 -18.18 -26.66 4.33
CA ALA A 44 -18.32 -25.78 3.18
C ALA A 44 -18.24 -24.30 3.59
N PHE A 45 -19.02 -23.88 4.60
CA PHE A 45 -18.99 -22.51 5.12
C PHE A 45 -17.60 -22.11 5.65
N ARG A 46 -16.92 -22.99 6.40
CA ARG A 46 -15.55 -22.71 6.87
C ARG A 46 -14.57 -22.54 5.70
N SER A 47 -14.71 -23.36 4.66
CA SER A 47 -13.88 -23.28 3.45
C SER A 47 -14.12 -21.96 2.70
N GLU A 48 -15.38 -21.57 2.52
CA GLU A 48 -15.74 -20.30 1.89
C GLU A 48 -15.22 -19.11 2.69
N MET A 49 -15.40 -19.11 4.01
CA MET A 49 -14.91 -18.03 4.88
C MET A 49 -13.38 -17.95 4.88
N ALA A 50 -12.68 -19.08 4.85
CA ALA A 50 -11.23 -19.11 4.71
C ALA A 50 -10.79 -18.54 3.35
N SER A 51 -11.47 -18.92 2.26
CA SER A 51 -11.23 -18.39 0.91
C SER A 51 -11.50 -16.88 0.83
N SER A 52 -12.62 -16.41 1.36
CA SER A 52 -12.95 -14.98 1.42
C SER A 52 -11.97 -14.18 2.26
N SER A 53 -11.52 -14.72 3.41
CA SER A 53 -10.51 -14.08 4.26
C SER A 53 -9.15 -14.00 3.56
N ALA A 54 -8.74 -15.08 2.88
CA ALA A 54 -7.52 -15.10 2.08
C ALA A 54 -7.60 -14.11 0.91
N ALA A 55 -8.74 -14.04 0.21
CA ALA A 55 -8.99 -13.10 -0.87
C ALA A 55 -8.93 -11.65 -0.35
N ALA A 56 -9.63 -11.33 0.74
CA ALA A 56 -9.61 -9.99 1.33
C ALA A 56 -8.21 -9.56 1.77
N THR A 57 -7.44 -10.47 2.37
CA THR A 57 -6.05 -10.22 2.77
C THR A 57 -5.16 -10.00 1.56
N SER A 58 -5.34 -10.80 0.51
CA SER A 58 -4.62 -10.65 -0.77
C SER A 58 -4.92 -9.31 -1.44
N SER A 59 -6.19 -8.90 -1.48
CA SER A 59 -6.60 -7.59 -2.01
C SER A 59 -5.99 -6.43 -1.22
N LYS A 60 -5.96 -6.51 0.11
CA LYS A 60 -5.32 -5.49 0.96
C LYS A 60 -3.82 -5.39 0.68
N LYS A 61 -3.11 -6.51 0.56
CA LYS A 61 -1.68 -6.53 0.25
C LYS A 61 -1.40 -5.94 -1.14
N ALA A 62 -2.18 -6.30 -2.15
CA ALA A 62 -2.06 -5.76 -3.50
C ALA A 62 -2.31 -4.24 -3.53
N ALA A 63 -3.33 -3.75 -2.80
CA ALA A 63 -3.61 -2.32 -2.70
C ALA A 63 -2.48 -1.57 -1.99
N ALA A 64 -1.95 -2.12 -0.89
CA ALA A 64 -0.80 -1.54 -0.18
C ALA A 64 0.44 -1.47 -1.09
N GLN A 65 0.70 -2.52 -1.87
CA GLN A 65 1.81 -2.56 -2.83
C GLN A 65 1.63 -1.54 -3.96
N SER A 66 0.43 -1.42 -4.52
CA SER A 66 0.13 -0.41 -5.56
C SER A 66 0.33 1.01 -5.03
N LYS A 67 -0.15 1.29 -3.82
CA LYS A 67 0.07 2.57 -3.14
C LYS A 67 1.56 2.83 -2.90
N ALA A 68 2.28 1.84 -2.39
CA ALA A 68 3.73 1.90 -2.17
C ALA A 68 4.50 2.25 -3.46
N VAL A 69 4.17 1.59 -4.57
CA VAL A 69 4.76 1.89 -5.88
C VAL A 69 4.45 3.33 -6.30
N ALA A 70 3.19 3.78 -6.19
CA ALA A 70 2.80 5.14 -6.56
C ALA A 70 3.50 6.22 -5.71
N ASP A 71 3.57 6.01 -4.38
CA ASP A 71 4.16 6.93 -3.41
C ASP A 71 5.69 7.08 -3.57
N ASN A 72 6.34 6.16 -4.30
CA ASN A 72 7.76 6.22 -4.63
C ASN A 72 7.99 6.70 -6.08
N CYS A 73 7.31 6.11 -7.06
CA CYS A 73 7.57 6.34 -8.48
C CYS A 73 7.20 7.75 -8.96
N THR A 74 6.07 8.31 -8.52
CA THR A 74 5.65 9.67 -8.90
C THR A 74 6.65 10.73 -8.41
N PRO A 75 6.95 10.81 -7.10
CA PRO A 75 7.87 11.82 -6.59
C PRO A 75 9.33 11.56 -6.97
N PHE A 76 9.72 10.31 -7.25
CA PHE A 76 11.04 10.01 -7.80
C PHE A 76 11.30 10.80 -9.09
N ARG A 77 10.33 10.83 -10.01
CA ARG A 77 10.48 11.55 -11.29
C ARG A 77 10.66 13.06 -11.09
N GLU A 78 9.98 13.65 -10.12
CA GLU A 78 10.08 15.09 -9.80
C GLU A 78 11.42 15.41 -9.14
N THR A 79 11.80 14.63 -8.13
CA THR A 79 13.02 14.83 -7.34
C THR A 79 14.27 14.69 -8.22
N THR A 80 14.30 13.68 -9.09
CA THR A 80 15.44 13.41 -9.98
C THR A 80 15.59 14.44 -11.10
N GLY A 81 14.49 15.07 -11.54
CA GLY A 81 14.53 16.11 -12.57
C GLY A 81 15.37 17.32 -12.15
N ALA A 82 15.15 17.83 -10.94
CA ALA A 82 15.91 18.95 -10.39
C ALA A 82 17.41 18.63 -10.25
N ALA A 83 17.75 17.42 -9.82
CA ALA A 83 19.14 16.97 -9.69
C ALA A 83 19.86 16.89 -11.05
N VAL A 84 19.19 16.38 -12.09
CA VAL A 84 19.74 16.35 -13.45
C VAL A 84 19.98 17.76 -13.98
N THR A 85 19.03 18.67 -13.82
CA THR A 85 19.20 20.07 -14.25
C THR A 85 20.40 20.71 -13.56
N LYS A 86 20.52 20.60 -12.24
CA LYS A 86 21.65 21.19 -11.50
C LYS A 86 22.99 20.58 -11.86
N TYR A 87 23.02 19.28 -12.12
CA TYR A 87 24.23 18.62 -12.60
C TYR A 87 24.65 19.12 -13.99
N ASN A 88 23.70 19.27 -14.91
CA ASN A 88 23.99 19.82 -16.24
C ASN A 88 24.46 21.29 -16.16
N ASP A 89 23.85 22.11 -15.31
CA ASP A 89 24.32 23.49 -15.06
C ASP A 89 25.81 23.51 -14.65
N PHE A 90 26.22 22.55 -13.82
CA PHE A 90 27.62 22.39 -13.41
C PHE A 90 28.52 21.94 -14.57
N VAL A 91 28.11 20.93 -15.35
CA VAL A 91 28.86 20.45 -16.52
C VAL A 91 29.07 21.58 -17.52
N ASP A 92 28.02 22.34 -17.85
CA ASP A 92 28.10 23.48 -18.75
C ASP A 92 29.07 24.55 -18.24
N ALA A 93 29.07 24.82 -16.93
CA ALA A 93 29.99 25.77 -16.31
C ALA A 93 31.44 25.28 -16.27
N HIS A 94 31.65 23.97 -16.10
CA HIS A 94 32.98 23.33 -16.15
C HIS A 94 33.54 23.39 -17.57
N ASP A 95 32.75 23.00 -18.57
CA ASP A 95 33.16 23.02 -19.98
C ASP A 95 33.42 24.45 -20.49
N ALA A 96 32.60 25.42 -20.06
CA ALA A 96 32.73 26.83 -20.42
C ALA A 96 33.76 27.58 -19.57
N ASN A 97 34.41 26.92 -18.62
CA ASN A 97 35.43 27.53 -17.78
C ASN A 97 34.91 28.74 -17.00
N ALA A 98 33.66 28.65 -16.56
CA ALA A 98 32.91 29.74 -15.99
C ALA A 98 33.41 30.07 -14.57
N PRO A 99 33.43 31.36 -14.18
CA PRO A 99 33.89 31.78 -12.85
C PRO A 99 33.00 31.27 -11.71
N ASP A 100 31.77 30.84 -12.01
CA ASP A 100 30.80 30.29 -11.06
C ASP A 100 30.77 28.75 -11.02
N GLN A 101 31.71 28.07 -11.70
CA GLN A 101 31.78 26.61 -11.76
C GLN A 101 31.75 25.95 -10.38
N ASP A 102 32.55 26.45 -9.43
CA ASP A 102 32.65 25.86 -8.09
C ASP A 102 31.33 25.96 -7.32
N ALA A 103 30.64 27.10 -7.43
CA ALA A 103 29.32 27.27 -6.82
C ALA A 103 28.28 26.33 -7.42
N LYS A 104 28.31 26.14 -8.76
CA LYS A 104 27.42 25.20 -9.45
C LYS A 104 27.75 23.75 -9.15
N ARG A 105 29.04 23.38 -9.04
CA ARG A 105 29.50 22.06 -8.60
C ARG A 105 28.92 21.71 -7.23
N ASP A 106 29.06 22.63 -6.27
CA ASP A 106 28.62 22.40 -4.90
C ASP A 106 27.08 22.33 -4.82
N ALA A 107 26.38 23.19 -5.57
CA ALA A 107 24.92 23.12 -5.71
C ALA A 107 24.45 21.80 -6.36
N ALA A 108 25.11 21.34 -7.41
CA ALA A 108 24.82 20.07 -8.06
C ALA A 108 25.04 18.88 -7.12
N ALA A 109 26.19 18.83 -6.45
CA ALA A 109 26.52 17.79 -5.50
C ALA A 109 25.54 17.77 -4.32
N GLN A 110 25.16 18.93 -3.77
CA GLN A 110 24.18 19.03 -2.71
C GLN A 110 22.79 18.56 -3.18
N THR A 111 22.36 18.97 -4.37
CA THR A 111 21.05 18.54 -4.93
C THR A 111 20.99 17.03 -5.16
N LEU A 112 22.10 16.42 -5.61
CA LEU A 112 22.22 14.96 -5.76
C LEU A 112 22.12 14.24 -4.40
N GLU A 113 22.77 14.75 -3.36
CA GLU A 113 22.65 14.20 -1.99
C GLU A 113 21.23 14.31 -1.44
N ASP A 114 20.58 15.46 -1.64
CA ASP A 114 19.23 15.69 -1.15
C ASP A 114 18.21 14.83 -1.89
N ALA A 115 18.40 14.62 -3.20
CA ALA A 115 17.63 13.66 -3.98
C ALA A 115 17.83 12.23 -3.45
N ALA A 116 19.08 11.82 -3.19
CA ALA A 116 19.40 10.52 -2.64
C ALA A 116 18.75 10.30 -1.26
N ARG A 117 18.85 11.28 -0.35
CA ARG A 117 18.20 11.24 0.98
C ARG A 117 16.68 11.16 0.88
N THR A 118 16.09 11.92 -0.04
CA THR A 118 14.63 11.91 -0.25
C THR A 118 14.16 10.54 -0.73
N VAL A 119 14.87 9.95 -1.69
CA VAL A 119 14.53 8.61 -2.22
C VAL A 119 14.73 7.54 -1.15
N GLU A 120 15.87 7.55 -0.45
CA GLU A 120 16.16 6.63 0.65
C GLU A 120 15.07 6.71 1.74
N GLY A 121 14.72 7.92 2.18
CA GLY A 121 13.68 8.12 3.19
C GLY A 121 12.33 7.56 2.77
N ARG A 122 11.94 7.70 1.50
CA ARG A 122 10.68 7.13 0.97
C ARG A 122 10.71 5.61 0.94
N VAL A 123 11.83 5.01 0.53
CA VAL A 123 12.02 3.55 0.56
C VAL A 123 11.88 3.04 1.99
N THR A 124 12.52 3.70 2.96
CA THR A 124 12.41 3.35 4.39
C THR A 124 10.99 3.48 4.92
N VAL A 125 10.28 4.57 4.62
CA VAL A 125 8.89 4.79 5.05
C VAL A 125 7.95 3.72 4.48
N THR A 126 8.20 3.28 3.25
CA THR A 126 7.35 2.31 2.57
C THR A 126 7.60 0.88 3.02
N GLY A 127 8.85 0.55 3.35
CA GLY A 127 9.26 -0.75 3.88
C GLY A 127 8.84 -1.92 2.98
N ASP A 128 8.34 -2.99 3.60
CA ASP A 128 8.03 -4.27 2.95
C ASP A 128 6.84 -4.21 1.97
N ALA A 129 6.12 -3.09 1.91
CA ALA A 129 5.05 -2.91 0.93
C ALA A 129 5.62 -2.68 -0.49
N LEU A 130 6.88 -2.25 -0.61
CA LEU A 130 7.52 -2.03 -1.91
C LEU A 130 7.95 -3.38 -2.53
N PRO A 131 7.74 -3.61 -3.84
CA PRO A 131 8.34 -4.76 -4.51
C PRO A 131 9.87 -4.79 -4.29
N PRO A 132 10.47 -5.95 -3.91
CA PRO A 132 11.90 -6.02 -3.60
C PRO A 132 12.81 -5.54 -4.74
N ASP A 133 12.45 -5.87 -5.99
CA ASP A 133 13.18 -5.41 -7.19
C ASP A 133 13.16 -3.88 -7.32
N LEU A 134 12.03 -3.23 -7.05
CA LEU A 134 11.95 -1.76 -7.08
C LEU A 134 12.75 -1.13 -5.92
N ALA A 135 12.69 -1.72 -4.72
CA ALA A 135 13.47 -1.26 -3.57
C ALA A 135 14.97 -1.30 -3.85
N GLN A 136 15.43 -2.39 -4.48
CA GLN A 136 16.81 -2.54 -4.89
C GLN A 136 17.22 -1.46 -5.91
N LYS A 137 16.44 -1.25 -6.97
CA LYS A 137 16.77 -0.23 -7.99
C LYS A 137 16.79 1.19 -7.42
N LEU A 138 15.87 1.52 -6.51
CA LEU A 138 15.89 2.81 -5.83
C LEU A 138 17.14 2.97 -4.96
N THR A 139 17.56 1.90 -4.27
CA THR A 139 18.79 1.89 -3.47
C THR A 139 20.04 2.03 -4.35
N GLU A 140 20.08 1.37 -5.50
CA GLU A 140 21.14 1.52 -6.50
C GLU A 140 21.23 2.97 -7.01
N TYR A 141 20.08 3.60 -7.29
CA TYR A 141 20.04 5.02 -7.62
C TYR A 141 20.60 5.91 -6.50
N VAL A 142 20.20 5.68 -5.24
CA VAL A 142 20.70 6.43 -4.07
C VAL A 142 22.22 6.35 -3.99
N ASN A 143 22.78 5.15 -4.13
CA ASN A 143 24.22 4.94 -4.09
C ASN A 143 24.94 5.61 -5.28
N ALA A 144 24.38 5.51 -6.49
CA ALA A 144 24.94 6.13 -7.67
C ALA A 144 24.90 7.68 -7.60
N ALA A 145 23.81 8.26 -7.07
CA ALA A 145 23.67 9.70 -6.89
C ALA A 145 24.69 10.25 -5.88
N ARG A 146 24.89 9.54 -4.75
CA ARG A 146 25.94 9.87 -3.77
C ARG A 146 27.35 9.73 -4.37
N GLY A 147 27.56 8.68 -5.16
CA GLY A 147 28.81 8.47 -5.89
C GLY A 147 29.12 9.63 -6.84
N LEU A 148 28.13 10.06 -7.63
CA LEU A 148 28.28 11.21 -8.52
C LEU A 148 28.51 12.50 -7.74
N ALA A 149 27.78 12.75 -6.66
CA ALA A 149 28.01 13.92 -5.81
C ALA A 149 29.44 13.95 -5.24
N GLY A 150 29.97 12.78 -4.86
CA GLY A 150 31.34 12.62 -4.40
C GLY A 150 32.38 12.93 -5.49
N GLU A 151 32.20 12.41 -6.71
CA GLU A 151 33.09 12.72 -7.83
C GLU A 151 32.98 14.18 -8.28
N SER A 152 31.76 14.74 -8.34
CA SER A 152 31.54 16.15 -8.65
C SER A 152 32.32 17.06 -7.72
N ARG A 153 32.31 16.82 -6.40
CA ARG A 153 33.06 17.63 -5.42
C ARG A 153 34.58 17.60 -5.60
N LYS A 154 35.13 16.55 -6.22
CA LYS A 154 36.57 16.47 -6.55
C LYS A 154 36.93 17.28 -7.79
N MET A 155 35.94 17.75 -8.53
CA MET A 155 36.18 18.46 -9.77
C MET A 155 36.74 19.85 -9.51
N THR A 156 37.88 20.05 -10.15
CA THR A 156 38.50 21.33 -10.41
C THR A 156 38.67 21.45 -11.92
N TYR A 157 39.04 22.63 -12.38
CA TYR A 157 39.23 22.91 -13.80
C TYR A 157 40.22 21.95 -14.50
N THR A 158 41.25 21.51 -13.77
CA THR A 158 42.32 20.64 -14.31
C THR A 158 42.12 19.18 -13.98
N ALA A 159 41.07 18.82 -13.23
CA ALA A 159 40.89 17.45 -12.79
C ALA A 159 40.37 16.56 -13.93
N PRO A 160 40.83 15.30 -14.02
CA PRO A 160 40.42 14.40 -15.08
C PRO A 160 38.94 14.01 -14.95
N VAL A 161 38.19 14.13 -16.04
CA VAL A 161 36.73 13.89 -16.06
C VAL A 161 36.34 12.40 -16.16
N GLY A 162 37.30 11.48 -16.29
CA GLY A 162 37.01 10.05 -16.48
C GLY A 162 36.15 9.45 -15.36
N MET A 163 36.53 9.69 -14.10
CA MET A 163 35.78 9.20 -12.94
C MET A 163 34.39 9.85 -12.83
N LEU A 164 34.29 11.14 -13.17
CA LEU A 164 33.01 11.86 -13.22
C LEU A 164 32.08 11.26 -14.28
N ASN A 165 32.59 11.01 -15.48
CA ASN A 165 31.83 10.43 -16.59
C ASN A 165 31.32 9.02 -16.25
N ASP A 166 32.16 8.19 -15.63
CA ASP A 166 31.75 6.87 -15.15
C ASP A 166 30.65 6.96 -14.08
N ALA A 167 30.78 7.88 -13.12
CA ALA A 167 29.75 8.10 -12.11
C ALA A 167 28.45 8.65 -12.70
N SER A 168 28.54 9.56 -13.67
CA SER A 168 27.41 10.11 -14.42
C SER A 168 26.66 9.02 -15.18
N LYS A 169 27.40 8.12 -15.85
CA LYS A 169 26.82 6.96 -16.51
C LYS A 169 26.10 6.05 -15.53
N ARG A 170 26.72 5.71 -14.39
CA ARG A 170 26.09 4.86 -13.36
C ARG A 170 24.78 5.45 -12.83
N VAL A 171 24.73 6.75 -12.53
CA VAL A 171 23.49 7.37 -12.04
C VAL A 171 22.41 7.40 -13.13
N ASN A 172 22.79 7.63 -14.38
CA ASN A 172 21.86 7.61 -15.51
C ASN A 172 21.28 6.21 -15.73
N ASP A 173 22.12 5.17 -15.68
CA ASP A 173 21.69 3.77 -15.82
C ASP A 173 20.73 3.38 -14.68
N ALA A 174 21.07 3.71 -13.43
CA ALA A 174 20.21 3.45 -12.27
C ALA A 174 18.88 4.22 -12.35
N LEU A 175 18.91 5.49 -12.77
CA LEU A 175 17.73 6.31 -12.97
C LEU A 175 16.80 5.69 -14.04
N ASN A 176 17.35 5.21 -15.15
CA ASN A 176 16.58 4.54 -16.20
C ASN A 176 16.02 3.19 -15.75
N ALA A 177 16.78 2.45 -14.94
CA ALA A 177 16.32 1.19 -14.34
C ALA A 177 15.08 1.42 -13.45
N VAL A 178 15.09 2.45 -12.59
CA VAL A 178 13.92 2.82 -11.77
C VAL A 178 12.76 3.26 -12.66
N ARG A 179 13.00 4.13 -13.66
CA ARG A 179 11.93 4.61 -14.57
C ARG A 179 11.26 3.49 -15.34
N THR A 180 11.99 2.43 -15.68
CA THR A 180 11.49 1.24 -16.38
C THR A 180 10.69 0.33 -15.46
N ALA A 181 11.10 0.21 -14.19
CA ALA A 181 10.38 -0.57 -13.19
C ALA A 181 9.10 0.15 -12.69
N CYS A 182 9.07 1.47 -12.75
CA CYS A 182 7.89 2.26 -12.44
C CYS A 182 6.82 2.19 -13.54
N PRO A 183 5.52 2.18 -13.19
CA PRO A 183 4.45 2.26 -14.17
C PRO A 183 4.61 3.47 -15.12
N ALA A 184 4.20 3.28 -16.37
CA ALA A 184 4.03 4.37 -17.33
C ALA A 184 2.96 5.35 -16.82
N ARG A 185 3.07 6.62 -17.24
CA ARG A 185 2.03 7.61 -16.97
C ARG A 185 0.80 7.35 -17.82
#